data_AF-A0A0Q3QTM2-F1
#
_entry.id   AF-A0A0Q3QTM2-F1
#
_cell.length_a   1.000
_cell.length_b   1.000
_cell.length_c   1.000
_cell.angle_alpha   90.00
_cell.angle_beta   90.00
_cell.angle_gamma   90.00
#
_symmetry.space_group_name_H-M   'P 1'
#
loop_
_entity.id
_entity.type
_entity.pdbx_description
1 polymer ?
#
loop_
_entity_poly.entity_id
_entity_poly.type
_entity_poly.pdbx_seq_one_letter_code
_entity_poly.pdbx_strand_id
1 'polypeptide(L)'
;MPPFHPDWLVNFWLGTPFLNMFDPHAVLIFLIVVTVMIVFIQRKNHTYKQEFAADENQFQLLLKKKSVIEDQMALLDKQKMQGEIGEDQYINRKNEYELHLNNVKSELIRFT
;
A
#
# COMPACT_ATOMS: atom_id res chain seq x y z
N MET A 1 -51.02 -15.88 -10.34
CA MET A 1 -49.91 -16.75 -9.94
C MET A 1 -49.40 -16.20 -8.62
N PRO A 2 -49.30 -17.00 -7.54
CA PRO A 2 -48.85 -16.46 -6.25
C PRO A 2 -47.39 -15.99 -6.37
N PRO A 3 -47.02 -14.90 -5.70
CA PRO A 3 -45.65 -14.41 -5.71
C PRO A 3 -44.74 -15.43 -5.03
N PHE A 4 -43.70 -15.87 -5.75
CA PHE A 4 -42.69 -16.78 -5.23
C PHE A 4 -41.84 -16.06 -4.18
N HIS A 5 -42.28 -16.09 -2.93
CA HIS A 5 -41.46 -15.70 -1.78
C HIS A 5 -40.76 -16.95 -1.21
N PRO A 6 -39.49 -16.86 -0.81
CA PRO A 6 -38.84 -17.98 -0.13
C PRO A 6 -39.52 -18.26 1.21
N ASP A 7 -39.96 -19.50 1.44
CA ASP A 7 -40.68 -19.89 2.67
C ASP A 7 -39.90 -19.55 3.95
N TRP A 8 -38.57 -19.68 3.91
CA TRP A 8 -37.70 -19.35 5.04
C TRP A 8 -37.72 -17.85 5.39
N LEU A 9 -37.84 -16.98 4.38
CA LEU A 9 -37.83 -15.53 4.55
C LEU A 9 -39.15 -15.06 5.16
N VAL A 10 -40.26 -15.67 4.73
CA VAL A 10 -41.60 -15.41 5.28
C VAL A 10 -41.68 -15.87 6.73
N ASN A 11 -41.20 -17.08 7.04
CA ASN A 11 -41.16 -17.61 8.41
C ASN A 11 -40.29 -16.75 9.35
N PHE A 12 -39.16 -16.25 8.85
CA PHE A 12 -38.29 -15.33 9.59
C PHE A 12 -39.00 -14.00 9.91
N TRP A 13 -39.76 -13.46 8.96
CA TRP A 13 -40.48 -12.20 9.13
C TRP A 13 -41.69 -12.28 10.04
N LEU A 14 -42.48 -13.34 9.91
CA LEU A 14 -43.62 -13.59 10.79
C LEU A 14 -43.18 -13.99 12.20
N GLY A 15 -42.00 -14.62 12.34
CA GLY A 15 -41.43 -15.04 13.63
C GLY A 15 -40.73 -13.93 14.43
N THR A 16 -40.51 -12.75 13.83
CA THR A 16 -39.81 -11.64 14.49
C THR A 16 -40.80 -10.51 14.84
N PRO A 17 -41.14 -10.33 16.14
CA PRO A 17 -42.24 -9.44 16.54
C PRO A 17 -42.02 -7.96 16.18
N PHE A 18 -40.76 -7.54 16.06
CA PHE A 18 -40.40 -6.15 15.74
C PHE A 18 -40.42 -5.84 14.23
N LEU A 19 -40.24 -6.86 13.40
CA LEU A 19 -40.04 -6.71 11.95
C LEU A 19 -41.32 -6.96 11.16
N ASN A 20 -42.29 -7.65 11.76
CA ASN A 20 -43.65 -7.81 11.24
C ASN A 20 -44.44 -6.48 11.13
N MET A 21 -43.98 -5.40 11.78
CA MET A 21 -44.57 -4.06 11.62
C MET A 21 -44.05 -3.29 10.40
N PHE A 22 -42.99 -3.77 9.74
CA PHE A 22 -42.35 -3.09 8.61
C PHE A 22 -42.55 -3.87 7.31
N ASP A 23 -42.62 -3.13 6.20
CA ASP A 23 -42.69 -3.75 4.87
C ASP A 23 -41.40 -4.57 4.62
N PRO A 24 -41.49 -5.90 4.43
CA PRO A 24 -40.34 -6.77 4.14
C PRO A 24 -39.49 -6.27 2.98
N HIS A 25 -40.14 -5.74 1.94
CA HIS A 25 -39.45 -5.30 0.75
C HIS A 25 -38.65 -4.03 1.02
N ALA A 26 -39.21 -3.08 1.77
CA ALA A 26 -38.50 -1.86 2.13
C ALA A 26 -37.25 -2.13 2.97
N VAL A 27 -37.35 -3.05 3.95
CA VAL A 27 -36.22 -3.40 4.82
C VAL A 27 -35.14 -4.15 4.05
N LEU A 28 -35.51 -5.06 3.16
CA LEU A 28 -34.55 -5.76 2.30
C LEU A 28 -33.82 -4.80 1.36
N ILE A 29 -34.55 -3.87 0.72
CA ILE A 29 -33.94 -2.85 -0.13
C ILE A 29 -32.96 -1.99 0.68
N PHE A 30 -33.37 -1.56 1.87
CA PHE A 30 -32.51 -0.78 2.75
C PHE A 30 -31.22 -1.55 3.13
N LEU A 31 -31.35 -2.82 3.52
CA LEU A 31 -30.19 -3.67 3.84
C LEU A 31 -29.27 -3.85 2.64
N ILE A 32 -29.82 -4.07 1.44
CA ILE A 32 -29.03 -4.17 0.22
C ILE A 32 -28.27 -2.85 -0.03
N VAL A 33 -28.94 -1.71 0.06
CA VAL A 33 -28.32 -0.39 -0.14
C VAL A 33 -27.19 -0.16 0.86
N VAL A 34 -27.42 -0.43 2.14
CA VAL A 34 -26.40 -0.28 3.19
C VAL A 34 -25.22 -1.21 2.95
N THR A 35 -25.48 -2.48 2.61
CA THR A 35 -24.42 -3.47 2.37
C THR A 35 -23.58 -3.08 1.16
N VAL A 36 -24.21 -2.65 0.06
CA VAL A 36 -23.52 -2.15 -1.15
C VAL A 36 -22.70 -0.91 -0.82
N MET A 37 -23.24 0.04 -0.05
CA MET A 37 -22.53 1.25 0.37
C MET A 37 -21.28 0.90 1.20
N ILE A 38 -21.41 0.00 2.16
CA ILE A 38 -20.28 -0.44 3.01
C ILE A 38 -19.21 -1.13 2.17
N VAL A 39 -19.58 -2.06 1.28
CA VAL A 39 -18.62 -2.75 0.40
C VAL A 39 -17.91 -1.77 -0.54
N PHE A 40 -18.64 -0.78 -1.07
CA PHE A 40 -18.06 0.24 -1.93
C PHE A 40 -17.03 1.11 -1.19
N ILE A 41 -17.36 1.54 0.03
CA ILE A 41 -16.45 2.32 0.88
C ILE A 41 -15.22 1.49 1.27
N GLN A 42 -15.41 0.23 1.68
CA GLN A 42 -14.29 -0.66 2.04
C GLN A 42 -13.36 -0.91 0.86
N ARG A 43 -13.91 -1.20 -0.34
CA ARG A 43 -13.11 -1.37 -1.56
C ARG A 43 -12.32 -0.11 -1.89
N LYS A 44 -12.97 1.06 -1.86
CA LYS A 44 -12.31 2.34 -2.14
C LYS A 44 -11.18 2.65 -1.15
N ASN A 45 -11.40 2.37 0.14
CA ASN A 45 -10.38 2.55 1.17
C ASN A 45 -9.23 1.56 1.05
N HIS A 46 -9.49 0.33 0.61
CA HIS A 46 -8.45 -0.68 0.41
C HIS A 46 -7.56 -0.35 -0.79
N THR A 47 -8.15 0.11 -1.90
CA THR A 47 -7.39 0.57 -3.07
C THR A 47 -6.51 1.77 -2.71
N TYR A 48 -7.07 2.77 -2.02
CA TYR A 48 -6.31 3.92 -1.55
C TYR A 48 -5.17 3.50 -0.61
N LYS A 49 -5.42 2.67 0.41
CA LYS A 49 -4.36 2.20 1.30
C LYS A 49 -3.26 1.41 0.58
N GLN A 50 -3.61 0.65 -0.46
CA GLN A 50 -2.64 -0.14 -1.22
C GLN A 50 -1.72 0.75 -2.06
N GLU A 51 -2.24 1.82 -2.67
CA GLU A 51 -1.41 2.79 -3.40
C GLU A 51 -0.44 3.53 -2.48
N PHE A 52 -0.90 3.99 -1.31
CA PHE A 52 -0.05 4.65 -0.32
C PHE A 52 1.00 3.71 0.26
N ALA A 53 0.65 2.44 0.50
CA ALA A 53 1.61 1.44 0.95
C ALA A 53 2.66 1.13 -0.12
N ALA A 54 2.29 1.13 -1.41
CA ALA A 54 3.25 0.92 -2.49
C ALA A 54 4.27 2.06 -2.59
N ASP A 55 3.80 3.31 -2.46
CA ASP A 55 4.62 4.51 -2.49
C ASP A 55 5.60 4.56 -1.30
N GLU A 56 5.09 4.32 -0.09
CA GLU A 56 5.91 4.24 1.13
C GLU A 56 6.98 3.13 1.04
N ASN A 57 6.61 1.95 0.54
CA ASN A 57 7.57 0.86 0.36
C ASN A 57 8.66 1.21 -0.66
N GLN A 58 8.31 1.95 -1.72
CA GLN A 58 9.28 2.41 -2.71
C GLN A 58 10.23 3.47 -2.11
N PHE A 59 9.70 4.40 -1.32
CA PHE A 59 10.49 5.39 -0.59
C PHE A 59 11.48 4.72 0.39
N GLN A 60 11.01 3.77 1.20
CA GLN A 60 11.85 3.01 2.13
C GLN A 60 12.95 2.22 1.41
N LEU A 61 12.64 1.63 0.25
CA LEU A 61 13.64 0.94 -0.57
C LEU A 61 14.73 1.89 -1.05
N LEU A 62 14.37 3.11 -1.48
CA LEU A 62 15.33 4.12 -1.93
C LEU A 62 16.23 4.60 -0.78
N LEU A 63 15.67 4.79 0.42
CA LEU A 63 16.46 5.11 1.62
C LEU A 63 17.48 4.01 1.94
N LYS A 64 17.05 2.74 1.86
CA LYS A 64 17.96 1.61 2.09
C LYS A 64 19.06 1.55 1.03
N LYS A 65 18.74 1.77 -0.24
CA LYS A 65 19.74 1.83 -1.33
C LYS A 65 20.77 2.94 -1.08
N LYS A 66 20.32 4.13 -0.69
CA LYS A 66 21.20 5.24 -0.33
C LYS A 66 22.16 4.84 0.79
N SER A 67 21.65 4.28 1.88
CA SER A 67 22.48 3.85 3.02
C SER A 67 23.52 2.80 2.63
N VAL A 68 23.16 1.84 1.76
CA VAL A 68 24.11 0.83 1.27
C VAL A 68 25.23 1.46 0.43
N ILE A 69 24.91 2.43 -0.42
CA ILE A 69 25.92 3.14 -1.24
C ILE A 69 26.86 3.96 -0.32
N GLU A 70 26.32 4.63 0.70
CA GLU A 70 27.12 5.38 1.67
C GLU A 70 28.07 4.47 2.47
N ASP A 71 27.62 3.27 2.86
CA ASP A 71 28.48 2.28 3.54
C ASP A 71 29.56 1.73 2.61
N GLN A 72 29.24 1.48 1.34
CA GLN A 72 30.23 1.09 0.32
C GLN A 72 31.29 2.16 0.08
N MET A 73 30.91 3.44 0.06
CA MET A 73 31.87 4.55 -0.01
C MET A 73 32.77 4.61 1.23
N ALA A 74 32.20 4.43 2.43
CA ALA A 74 32.98 4.41 3.66
C ALA A 74 33.97 3.22 3.72
N LEU A 75 33.59 2.07 3.14
CA LEU A 75 34.48 0.92 3.01
C LEU A 75 35.58 1.18 1.98
N LEU A 76 35.27 1.81 0.85
CA LEU A 76 36.24 2.22 -0.16
C LEU A 76 37.27 3.22 0.42
N ASP A 77 36.83 4.16 1.25
CA ASP A 77 37.71 5.10 1.97
C ASP A 77 38.68 4.35 2.91
N LYS A 78 38.19 3.34 3.63
CA LYS A 78 39.04 2.49 4.50
C LYS A 78 40.07 1.71 3.69
N GLN A 79 39.67 1.13 2.56
CA GLN A 79 40.58 0.39 1.67
C GLN A 79 41.69 1.29 1.13
N LYS A 80 41.37 2.54 0.77
CA LYS A 80 42.37 3.54 0.39
C LYS A 80 43.33 3.85 1.55
N MET A 81 42.80 4.08 2.75
CA MET A 81 43.61 4.37 3.94
C MET A 81 44.56 3.21 4.30
N GLN A 82 44.15 1.98 4.01
CA GLN A 82 44.96 0.76 4.20
C GLN A 82 45.95 0.49 3.06
N GLY A 83 45.90 1.29 1.97
CA GLY A 83 46.75 1.11 0.79
C GLY A 83 46.37 -0.10 -0.08
N GLU A 84 45.18 -0.66 0.10
CA GLU A 84 44.69 -1.83 -0.65
C GLU A 84 44.31 -1.50 -2.10
N ILE A 85 44.01 -0.23 -2.37
CA ILE A 85 43.64 0.28 -3.69
C ILE A 85 44.49 1.49 -4.08
N GLY A 86 44.83 1.58 -5.37
CA GLY A 86 45.54 2.73 -5.93
C GLY A 86 44.67 3.97 -6.09
N GLU A 87 45.28 5.15 -6.16
CA GLU A 87 44.60 6.45 -6.25
C GLU A 87 43.62 6.53 -7.43
N ASP A 88 44.02 6.07 -8.62
CA ASP A 88 43.17 6.09 -9.81
C ASP A 88 41.94 5.17 -9.68
N GLN A 89 42.10 4.01 -9.04
CA GLN A 89 41.00 3.09 -8.80
C GLN A 89 40.02 3.63 -7.75
N TYR A 90 40.53 4.32 -6.73
CA TYR A 90 39.72 5.00 -5.74
C TYR A 90 38.89 6.12 -6.35
N ILE A 91 39.51 7.00 -7.15
CA ILE A 91 38.84 8.15 -7.79
C ILE A 91 37.72 7.67 -8.72
N ASN A 92 37.98 6.66 -9.56
CA ASN A 92 36.96 6.14 -10.47
C ASN A 92 35.76 5.54 -9.72
N ARG A 93 36.01 4.67 -8.72
CA ARG A 93 34.92 4.04 -7.95
C ARG A 93 34.15 5.06 -7.11
N LYS A 94 34.84 6.05 -6.55
CA LYS A 94 34.19 7.13 -5.80
C LYS A 94 33.25 7.96 -6.68
N ASN A 95 33.71 8.36 -7.87
CA ASN A 95 32.89 9.11 -8.81
C ASN A 95 31.65 8.32 -9.26
N GLU A 96 31.80 7.02 -9.48
CA GLU A 96 30.68 6.13 -9.82
C GLU A 96 29.66 6.05 -8.66
N TYR A 97 30.12 5.84 -7.42
CA TYR A 97 29.22 5.83 -6.27
C TYR A 97 28.54 7.18 -6.01
N GLU A 98 29.25 8.31 -6.21
CA GLU A 98 28.65 9.64 -6.11
C GLU A 98 27.57 9.89 -7.18
N LEU A 99 27.79 9.41 -8.41
CA LEU A 99 26.78 9.47 -9.46
C LEU A 99 25.53 8.66 -9.08
N HIS A 100 25.72 7.43 -8.59
CA HIS A 100 24.61 6.59 -8.13
C HIS A 100 23.87 7.21 -6.94
N LEU A 101 24.60 7.80 -5.99
CA LEU A 101 24.01 8.49 -4.85
C LEU A 101 23.18 9.70 -5.28
N ASN A 102 23.65 10.48 -6.24
CA ASN A 102 22.92 11.64 -6.77
C ASN A 102 21.64 11.23 -7.50
N ASN A 103 21.66 10.14 -8.26
CA ASN A 103 20.46 9.59 -8.88
C ASN A 103 19.44 9.11 -7.84
N VAL A 104 19.89 8.41 -6.79
CA VAL A 104 18.99 7.97 -5.71
C VAL A 104 18.42 9.16 -4.94
N LYS A 105 19.22 10.21 -4.70
CA LYS A 105 18.76 11.46 -4.07
C LYS A 105 17.74 12.20 -4.93
N SER A 106 17.93 12.28 -6.24
CA SER A 106 16.96 12.94 -7.13
C SER A 106 15.65 12.16 -7.19
N GLU A 107 15.70 10.82 -7.17
CA GLU A 107 14.51 9.99 -7.04
C GLU A 107 13.81 10.21 -5.68
N LEU A 108 14.54 10.29 -4.58
CA LEU A 108 13.99 10.58 -3.23
C LEU A 108 13.30 11.95 -3.14
N ILE A 109 13.87 12.99 -3.77
CA ILE A 109 13.26 14.32 -3.82
C ILE A 109 11.90 14.28 -4.52
N ARG A 110 11.68 13.34 -5.45
CA ARG A 110 10.38 13.19 -6.13
C ARG A 110 9.27 12.68 -5.21
N PHE A 111 9.61 12.12 -4.05
CA PHE A 111 8.66 11.65 -3.03
C PHE A 111 8.46 12.68 -1.88
N THR A 112 9.22 13.78 -1.84
CA THR A 112 9.14 14.84 -0.82
C THR A 112 8.41 16.05 -1.38
#